data_AF-A0A7Y8L9Y8-F1
#
_entry.id   AF-A0A7Y8L9Y8-F1
#
_cell.length_a   1.000
_cell.length_b   1.000
_cell.length_c   1.000
_cell.angle_alpha   90.00
_cell.angle_beta   90.00
_cell.angle_gamma   90.00
#
_symmetry.space_group_name_H-M   'P 1'
#
loop_
_entity.id
_entity.type
_entity.pdbx_description
1 polymer ?
#
loop_
_entity_poly.entity_id
_entity_poly.type
_entity_poly.pdbx_seq_one_letter_code
_entity_poly.pdbx_strand_id
1 'polypeptide(L)'
;MTISKSQFIRGLKCYKSLWLSINRADLMSVDDTKDKFTENVNNIFNLAKNIIPNGIDVKSDDIDFMINQTDELLKNGAKTIYNATFKTKNGVVSIDILNLNGDEVEIYDVKASTSIKEHYRYSATFEYKILKQYGLFVNKVFIICVNKNYERDEELDVFELFNVIDITKEVLSSYKMVN
;
A
#
# COMPACT_ATOMS: atom_id res chain seq x y z
N MET A 1 -6.01 -9.51 18.39
CA MET A 1 -6.00 -8.13 17.88
C MET A 1 -5.20 -8.13 16.59
N THR A 2 -5.76 -7.62 15.50
CA THR A 2 -5.08 -7.51 14.20
C THR A 2 -4.78 -6.03 13.96
N ILE A 3 -3.54 -5.71 13.59
CA ILE A 3 -3.09 -4.32 13.36
C ILE A 3 -3.11 -4.05 11.85
N SER A 4 -3.64 -2.90 11.43
CA SER A 4 -3.57 -2.44 10.04
C SER A 4 -2.22 -1.76 9.73
N LYS A 5 -1.88 -1.63 8.44
CA LYS A 5 -0.71 -0.86 7.96
C LYS A 5 -0.63 0.55 8.58
N SER A 6 -1.75 1.28 8.60
CA SER A 6 -1.81 2.64 9.16
C SER A 6 -1.63 2.66 10.68
N GLN A 7 -2.17 1.67 11.39
CA GLN A 7 -1.96 1.50 12.83
C GLN A 7 -0.50 1.13 13.16
N PHE A 8 0.14 0.27 12.37
CA PHE A 8 1.54 -0.08 12.53
C PHE A 8 2.44 1.16 12.43
N ILE A 9 2.28 1.95 11.35
CA ILE A 9 3.04 3.21 11.16
C ILE A 9 2.74 4.22 12.27
N ARG A 10 1.50 4.30 12.75
CA ARG A 10 1.14 5.14 13.92
C ARG A 10 1.89 4.69 15.17
N GLY A 11 1.98 3.39 15.42
CA GLY A 11 2.70 2.80 16.55
C GLY A 11 4.19 3.11 16.53
N LEU A 12 4.83 3.04 15.36
CA LEU A 12 6.25 3.41 15.19
C LEU A 12 6.52 4.87 15.56
N LYS A 13 5.56 5.78 15.30
CA LYS A 13 5.69 7.20 15.64
C LYS A 13 5.38 7.46 17.12
N CYS A 14 4.29 6.88 17.63
CA CYS A 14 3.83 7.09 19.00
C CYS A 14 2.89 5.97 19.46
N TYR A 15 3.38 5.12 20.35
CA TYR A 15 2.60 4.02 20.93
C TYR A 15 1.35 4.51 21.69
N LYS A 16 1.40 5.67 22.34
CA LYS A 16 0.23 6.29 22.99
C LYS A 16 -0.84 6.69 21.97
N SER A 17 -0.43 7.19 20.80
CA SER A 17 -1.36 7.53 19.70
C SER A 17 -2.02 6.28 19.13
N LEU A 18 -1.26 5.19 18.96
CA LEU A 18 -1.81 3.89 18.57
C LEU A 18 -2.83 3.39 19.59
N TRP A 19 -2.46 3.37 20.87
CA TRP A 19 -3.36 2.94 21.94
C TRP A 19 -4.66 3.74 21.94
N LEU A 20 -4.56 5.07 21.81
CA LEU A 20 -5.72 5.97 21.74
C LEU A 20 -6.61 5.63 20.55
N SER A 21 -6.03 5.42 19.35
CA SER A 21 -6.79 5.09 18.14
C SER A 21 -7.56 3.77 18.20
N ILE A 22 -7.15 2.85 19.07
CA ILE A 22 -7.79 1.53 19.24
C ILE A 22 -8.79 1.54 20.39
N ASN A 23 -8.42 2.14 21.52
CA ASN A 23 -9.17 2.00 22.77
C ASN A 23 -10.06 3.21 23.08
N ARG A 24 -9.73 4.38 22.55
CA ARG A 24 -10.39 5.67 22.84
C ARG A 24 -10.38 6.59 21.61
N ALA A 25 -10.82 6.07 20.46
CA ALA A 25 -10.86 6.82 19.21
C ALA A 25 -11.74 8.09 19.31
N ASP A 26 -12.72 8.07 20.23
CA ASP A 26 -13.58 9.19 20.61
C ASP A 26 -12.80 10.42 21.12
N LEU A 27 -11.59 10.22 21.66
CA LEU A 27 -10.73 11.29 22.17
C LEU A 27 -9.77 11.86 21.13
N MET A 28 -9.74 11.32 19.92
CA MET A 28 -8.87 11.85 18.87
C MET A 28 -9.45 13.12 18.27
N SER A 29 -8.60 14.13 18.06
CA SER A 29 -8.99 15.34 17.36
C SER A 29 -9.39 15.04 15.91
N VAL A 30 -10.51 15.60 15.50
CA VAL A 30 -10.89 15.68 14.08
C VAL A 30 -9.95 16.70 13.41
N ASP A 31 -9.48 16.38 12.21
CA ASP A 31 -8.61 17.24 11.44
C ASP A 31 -9.36 17.62 10.18
N ASP A 32 -9.80 18.88 10.12
CA ASP A 32 -10.65 19.43 9.07
C ASP A 32 -9.94 19.49 7.69
N THR A 33 -8.63 19.20 7.63
CA THR A 33 -7.86 19.14 6.38
C THR A 33 -7.82 17.75 5.74
N LYS A 34 -8.37 16.73 6.41
CA LYS A 34 -8.32 15.33 5.96
C LYS A 34 -8.99 15.09 4.61
N ASP A 35 -10.10 15.77 4.31
CA ASP A 35 -10.88 15.46 3.12
C ASP A 35 -10.13 15.82 1.84
N LYS A 36 -9.57 17.04 1.77
CA LYS A 36 -8.75 17.48 0.63
C LYS A 36 -7.49 16.64 0.45
N PHE A 37 -6.85 16.26 1.56
CA PHE A 37 -5.68 15.39 1.51
C PHE A 37 -6.05 14.00 0.97
N THR A 38 -7.16 13.43 1.44
CA THR A 38 -7.66 12.12 1.01
C THR A 38 -8.03 12.12 -0.47
N GLU A 39 -8.72 13.17 -0.93
CA GLU A 39 -9.06 13.34 -2.35
C GLU A 39 -7.80 13.39 -3.22
N ASN A 40 -6.79 14.17 -2.82
CA ASN A 40 -5.53 14.24 -3.56
C ASN A 40 -4.79 12.89 -3.58
N VAL A 41 -4.76 12.16 -2.47
CA VAL A 41 -4.19 10.80 -2.40
C VAL A 41 -4.91 9.86 -3.36
N ASN A 42 -6.24 9.88 -3.39
CA ASN A 42 -7.05 9.05 -4.28
C ASN A 42 -6.82 9.40 -5.76
N ASN A 43 -6.69 10.69 -6.09
CA ASN A 43 -6.37 11.12 -7.45
C ASN A 43 -4.99 10.62 -7.89
N ILE A 44 -3.98 10.76 -7.04
CA ILE A 44 -2.63 10.25 -7.31
C ILE A 44 -2.64 8.72 -7.48
N PHE A 45 -3.36 8.01 -6.62
CA PHE A 45 -3.49 6.56 -6.73
C PHE A 45 -4.18 6.14 -8.04
N ASN A 46 -5.28 6.81 -8.42
CA ASN A 46 -5.97 6.54 -9.67
C ASN A 46 -5.09 6.79 -10.90
N LEU A 47 -4.24 7.82 -10.88
CA LEU A 47 -3.26 8.05 -11.94
C LEU A 47 -2.20 6.94 -11.97
N ALA A 48 -1.68 6.55 -10.81
CA ALA A 48 -0.64 5.52 -10.71
C ALA A 48 -1.07 4.14 -11.24
N LYS A 49 -2.37 3.84 -11.27
CA LYS A 49 -2.90 2.61 -11.91
C LYS A 49 -2.53 2.50 -13.39
N ASN A 50 -2.27 3.61 -14.09
CA ASN A 50 -1.85 3.55 -15.49
C ASN A 50 -0.40 3.10 -15.68
N ILE A 51 0.41 3.06 -14.62
CA ILE A 51 1.75 2.44 -14.65
C ILE A 51 1.63 0.92 -14.83
N ILE A 52 0.67 0.28 -14.15
CA ILE A 52 0.37 -1.15 -14.26
C ILE A 52 -1.12 -1.30 -14.60
N PRO A 53 -1.51 -1.11 -15.87
CA PRO A 53 -2.92 -1.02 -16.27
C PRO A 53 -3.63 -2.37 -16.25
N ASN A 54 -4.95 -2.35 -16.49
CA ASN A 54 -5.82 -3.51 -16.60
C ASN A 54 -6.04 -4.31 -15.29
N GLY A 55 -5.75 -3.72 -14.13
CA GLY A 55 -6.11 -4.30 -12.85
C GLY A 55 -7.59 -4.19 -12.49
N ILE A 56 -8.04 -5.10 -11.64
CA ILE A 56 -9.40 -5.10 -11.07
C ILE A 56 -9.35 -4.41 -9.70
N ASP A 57 -10.21 -3.43 -9.48
CA ASP A 57 -10.21 -2.61 -8.26
C ASP A 57 -11.15 -3.18 -7.20
N VAL A 58 -10.60 -3.54 -6.04
CA VAL A 58 -11.35 -3.99 -4.86
C VAL A 58 -11.80 -2.74 -4.08
N LYS A 59 -13.07 -2.36 -4.22
CA LYS A 59 -13.64 -1.15 -3.61
C LYS A 59 -14.73 -1.49 -2.60
N SER A 60 -14.43 -1.35 -1.32
CA SER A 60 -15.39 -1.46 -0.22
C SER A 60 -14.79 -0.85 1.06
N ASP A 61 -15.65 -0.49 2.01
CA ASP A 61 -15.25 -0.15 3.37
C ASP A 61 -15.29 -1.37 4.31
N ASP A 62 -15.87 -2.49 3.84
CA ASP A 62 -15.91 -3.75 4.56
C ASP A 62 -14.66 -4.59 4.26
N ILE A 63 -13.76 -4.67 5.24
CA ILE A 63 -12.49 -5.41 5.15
C ILE A 63 -12.72 -6.89 4.85
N ASP A 64 -13.72 -7.54 5.45
CA ASP A 64 -13.94 -8.98 5.24
C ASP A 64 -14.48 -9.23 3.82
N PHE A 65 -15.29 -8.32 3.28
CA PHE A 65 -15.64 -8.32 1.85
C PHE A 65 -14.42 -8.15 0.95
N MET A 66 -13.55 -7.17 1.22
CA MET A 66 -12.35 -6.93 0.41
C MET A 66 -11.41 -8.14 0.38
N ILE A 67 -11.27 -8.85 1.51
CA ILE A 67 -10.49 -10.09 1.60
C ILE A 67 -11.10 -11.17 0.72
N ASN A 68 -12.41 -11.42 0.86
CA ASN A 68 -13.10 -12.44 0.07
C ASN A 68 -13.01 -12.14 -1.44
N GLN A 69 -13.21 -10.88 -1.83
CA GLN A 69 -13.09 -10.47 -3.22
C GLN A 69 -11.66 -10.64 -3.75
N THR A 70 -10.64 -10.31 -2.94
CA THR A 70 -9.24 -10.52 -3.30
C THR A 70 -8.95 -12.01 -3.53
N ASP A 71 -9.41 -12.88 -2.63
CA ASP A 71 -9.23 -14.34 -2.74
C ASP A 71 -9.92 -14.91 -3.99
N GLU A 72 -11.12 -14.44 -4.32
CA GLU A 72 -11.84 -14.83 -5.54
C GLU A 72 -11.09 -14.40 -6.81
N LEU A 73 -10.58 -13.17 -6.85
CA LEU A 73 -9.81 -12.67 -8.00
C LEU A 73 -8.52 -13.48 -8.21
N LEU A 74 -7.83 -13.84 -7.13
CA LEU A 74 -6.64 -14.69 -7.19
C LEU A 74 -6.98 -16.09 -7.73
N LYS A 75 -8.06 -16.72 -7.24
CA LYS A 75 -8.52 -18.03 -7.74
C LYS A 75 -8.91 -18.00 -9.21
N ASN A 76 -9.46 -16.88 -9.68
CA ASN A 76 -9.86 -16.68 -11.06
C ASN A 76 -8.69 -16.26 -11.98
N GLY A 77 -7.46 -16.18 -11.46
CA GLY A 77 -6.27 -15.91 -12.25
C GLY A 77 -6.10 -14.44 -12.66
N ALA A 78 -6.65 -13.50 -11.89
CA ALA A 78 -6.43 -12.08 -12.11
C ALA A 78 -4.91 -11.76 -12.14
N LYS A 79 -4.49 -10.94 -13.10
CA LYS A 79 -3.08 -10.56 -13.26
C LYS A 79 -2.69 -9.34 -12.44
N THR A 80 -3.60 -8.40 -12.28
CA THR A 80 -3.38 -7.20 -11.48
C THR A 80 -4.62 -6.93 -10.65
N ILE A 81 -4.44 -6.66 -9.37
CA ILE A 81 -5.52 -6.33 -8.43
C ILE A 81 -5.13 -5.03 -7.72
N TYR A 82 -5.98 -4.00 -7.81
CA TYR A 82 -5.81 -2.78 -7.03
C TYR A 82 -6.51 -2.94 -5.69
N ASN A 83 -5.90 -2.40 -4.63
CA ASN A 83 -6.39 -2.52 -3.25
C ASN A 83 -6.57 -3.97 -2.76
N ALA A 84 -5.73 -4.90 -3.25
CA ALA A 84 -5.78 -6.31 -2.88
C ALA A 84 -5.54 -6.47 -1.37
N THR A 85 -6.49 -7.06 -0.66
CA THR A 85 -6.51 -7.06 0.81
C THR A 85 -6.23 -8.43 1.40
N PHE A 86 -5.27 -8.49 2.32
CA PHE A 86 -4.78 -9.72 2.94
C PHE A 86 -4.77 -9.61 4.45
N LYS A 87 -5.20 -10.67 5.13
CA LYS A 87 -5.27 -10.76 6.59
C LYS A 87 -4.54 -12.00 7.08
N THR A 88 -3.73 -11.83 8.11
CA THR A 88 -3.10 -12.91 8.86
C THR A 88 -3.32 -12.69 10.35
N LYS A 89 -2.86 -13.62 11.18
CA LYS A 89 -2.86 -13.45 12.65
C LYS A 89 -2.08 -12.19 13.11
N ASN A 90 -1.14 -11.70 12.31
CA ASN A 90 -0.23 -10.62 12.67
C ASN A 90 -0.65 -9.25 12.13
N GLY A 91 -1.62 -9.18 11.22
CA GLY A 91 -2.00 -7.91 10.62
C GLY A 91 -2.93 -8.05 9.41
N VAL A 92 -3.43 -6.89 8.97
CA VAL A 92 -4.20 -6.74 7.73
C VAL A 92 -3.57 -5.63 6.89
N VAL A 93 -3.45 -5.87 5.59
CA VAL A 93 -2.90 -4.91 4.62
C VAL A 93 -3.78 -4.89 3.38
N SER A 94 -3.96 -3.70 2.81
CA SER A 94 -4.44 -3.51 1.45
C SER A 94 -3.25 -3.04 0.64
N ILE A 95 -2.90 -3.81 -0.38
CA ILE A 95 -1.80 -3.55 -1.30
C ILE A 95 -2.36 -2.65 -2.40
N ASP A 96 -1.78 -1.46 -2.55
CA ASP A 96 -2.26 -0.46 -3.51
C ASP A 96 -2.33 -1.07 -4.93
N ILE A 97 -1.25 -1.70 -5.40
CA ILE A 97 -1.24 -2.49 -6.64
C ILE A 97 -0.50 -3.80 -6.40
N LEU A 98 -1.22 -4.92 -6.57
CA LEU A 98 -0.68 -6.27 -6.59
C LEU A 98 -0.61 -6.75 -8.03
N ASN A 99 0.59 -7.06 -8.52
CA ASN A 99 0.82 -7.56 -9.87
C ASN A 99 1.35 -8.99 -9.82
N LEU A 100 0.74 -9.91 -10.57
CA LEU A 100 1.05 -11.33 -10.59
C LEU A 100 1.71 -11.72 -11.91
N ASN A 101 2.93 -12.24 -11.82
CA ASN A 101 3.68 -12.78 -12.95
C ASN A 101 3.99 -14.28 -12.72
N GLY A 102 3.03 -15.13 -13.08
CA GLY A 102 3.09 -16.55 -12.75
C GLY A 102 2.97 -16.74 -11.25
N ASP A 103 3.95 -17.42 -10.64
CA ASP A 103 4.02 -17.63 -9.19
C ASP A 103 4.68 -16.46 -8.44
N GLU A 104 5.24 -15.50 -9.17
CA GLU A 104 5.88 -14.32 -8.59
C GLU A 104 4.90 -13.17 -8.43
N VAL A 105 5.01 -12.50 -7.28
CA VAL A 105 4.22 -11.33 -6.95
C VAL A 105 5.11 -10.10 -6.88
N GLU A 106 4.66 -9.03 -7.50
CA GLU A 106 5.21 -7.69 -7.35
C GLU A 106 4.19 -6.81 -6.62
N ILE A 107 4.66 -5.98 -5.71
CA ILE A 107 3.80 -4.99 -5.06
C ILE A 107 4.30 -3.58 -5.33
N TYR A 108 3.37 -2.65 -5.55
CA TYR A 108 3.67 -1.25 -5.74
C TYR A 108 2.91 -0.43 -4.69
N ASP A 109 3.65 0.22 -3.79
CA ASP A 109 3.13 1.08 -2.73
C ASP A 109 3.14 2.54 -3.21
N VAL A 110 1.97 3.14 -3.40
CA VAL A 110 1.80 4.46 -4.02
C VAL A 110 1.85 5.55 -2.97
N LYS A 111 2.66 6.59 -3.23
CA LYS A 111 2.88 7.72 -2.33
C LYS A 111 2.57 9.04 -3.00
N ALA A 112 1.61 9.75 -2.41
CA ALA A 112 1.37 11.18 -2.66
C ALA A 112 2.48 12.06 -2.06
N SER A 113 3.73 11.81 -2.45
CA SER A 113 4.90 12.54 -2.01
C SER A 113 5.93 12.56 -3.13
N THR A 114 6.78 13.59 -3.13
CA THR A 114 7.88 13.76 -4.10
C THR A 114 9.22 13.19 -3.63
N SER A 115 9.25 12.57 -2.46
CA SER A 115 10.46 12.03 -1.84
C SER A 115 10.17 10.76 -1.07
N ILE A 116 11.06 9.77 -1.14
CA ILE A 116 10.97 8.59 -0.29
C ILE A 116 11.28 8.98 1.16
N LYS A 117 10.37 8.63 2.07
CA LYS A 117 10.53 8.79 3.52
C LYS A 117 10.89 7.44 4.13
N GLU A 118 11.67 7.45 5.21
CA GLU A 118 12.12 6.23 5.88
C GLU A 118 10.94 5.31 6.28
N HIS A 119 9.86 5.89 6.81
CA HIS A 119 8.67 5.12 7.21
C HIS A 119 7.93 4.44 6.05
N TYR A 120 8.17 4.82 4.79
CA TYR A 120 7.66 4.07 3.65
C TYR A 120 8.33 2.69 3.54
N ARG A 121 9.62 2.59 3.90
CA ARG A 121 10.31 1.29 3.93
C ARG A 121 9.75 0.36 5.01
N TYR A 122 9.45 0.89 6.21
CA TYR A 122 8.79 0.11 7.26
C TYR A 122 7.38 -0.33 6.83
N SER A 123 6.66 0.54 6.14
CA SER A 123 5.34 0.24 5.58
C SER A 123 5.39 -0.91 4.58
N ALA A 124 6.27 -0.81 3.58
CA ALA A 124 6.48 -1.84 2.55
C ALA A 124 7.00 -3.16 3.15
N THR A 125 7.83 -3.09 4.19
CA THR A 125 8.30 -4.27 4.94
C THR A 125 7.15 -4.97 5.67
N PHE A 126 6.21 -4.21 6.23
CA PHE A 126 5.02 -4.77 6.86
C PHE A 126 4.13 -5.48 5.83
N GLU A 127 3.90 -4.87 4.67
CA GLU A 127 3.17 -5.50 3.55
C GLU A 127 3.82 -6.79 3.08
N TYR A 128 5.12 -6.75 2.79
CA TYR A 128 5.91 -7.93 2.43
C TYR A 128 5.77 -9.05 3.47
N LYS A 129 5.88 -8.72 4.76
CA LYS A 129 5.73 -9.70 5.85
C LYS A 129 4.35 -10.34 5.85
N ILE A 130 3.28 -9.56 5.67
CA ILE A 130 1.91 -10.09 5.68
C ILE A 130 1.65 -10.97 4.46
N LEU A 131 2.08 -10.58 3.26
CA LEU A 131 1.93 -11.40 2.05
C LEU A 131 2.73 -12.70 2.13
N LYS A 132 3.96 -12.64 2.63
CA LYS A 132 4.79 -13.83 2.85
C LYS A 132 4.16 -14.81 3.85
N GLN A 133 3.54 -14.30 4.91
CA GLN A 133 2.82 -15.11 5.90
C GLN A 133 1.50 -15.65 5.38
N TYR A 134 0.84 -14.93 4.48
CA TYR A 134 -0.35 -15.39 3.77
C TYR A 134 0.00 -16.54 2.80
N GLY A 135 1.22 -16.56 2.27
CA GLY A 135 1.75 -17.65 1.44
C GLY A 135 2.15 -17.25 0.02
N LEU A 136 2.20 -15.94 -0.28
CA LEU A 136 2.62 -15.45 -1.58
C LEU A 136 4.15 -15.28 -1.67
N PHE A 137 4.69 -15.58 -2.84
CA PHE A 137 6.10 -15.33 -3.16
C PHE A 137 6.27 -13.92 -3.74
N VAL A 138 6.53 -12.94 -2.86
CA VAL A 138 6.81 -11.57 -3.28
C VAL A 138 8.26 -11.48 -3.78
N ASN A 139 8.44 -11.35 -5.09
CA ASN A 139 9.74 -11.20 -5.75
C ASN A 139 10.20 -9.74 -5.75
N LYS A 140 9.29 -8.79 -5.98
CA LYS A 140 9.62 -7.36 -6.08
C LYS A 140 8.72 -6.48 -5.23
N VAL A 141 9.31 -5.42 -4.68
CA VAL A 141 8.63 -4.38 -3.92
C VAL A 141 9.05 -3.02 -4.45
N PHE A 142 8.08 -2.26 -4.94
CA PHE A 142 8.28 -0.93 -5.51
C PHE A 142 7.59 0.14 -4.68
N ILE A 143 8.17 1.33 -4.65
CA ILE A 143 7.47 2.56 -4.27
C ILE A 143 7.21 3.35 -5.55
N ILE A 144 5.97 3.80 -5.73
CA ILE A 144 5.59 4.79 -6.74
C ILE A 144 5.46 6.14 -6.04
N CYS A 145 6.20 7.16 -6.48
CA CYS A 145 6.11 8.50 -5.91
C CYS A 145 6.12 9.58 -7.00
N VAL A 146 5.54 10.74 -6.72
CA VAL A 146 5.43 11.84 -7.70
C VAL A 146 6.82 12.33 -8.07
N ASN A 147 7.08 12.52 -9.35
CA ASN A 147 8.29 13.13 -9.87
C ASN A 147 8.21 14.65 -9.70
N LYS A 148 9.03 15.21 -8.81
CA LYS A 148 9.08 16.66 -8.57
C LYS A 148 9.61 17.47 -9.75
N ASN A 149 10.30 16.81 -10.69
CA ASN A 149 10.87 17.44 -11.88
C ASN A 149 9.96 17.28 -13.09
N TYR A 150 8.77 16.68 -12.94
CA TYR A 150 7.82 16.54 -14.02
C TYR A 150 7.24 17.92 -14.38
N GLU A 151 7.39 18.30 -15.64
CA GLU A 151 6.74 19.45 -16.24
C GLU A 151 5.67 18.93 -17.19
N ARG A 152 4.43 19.39 -17.02
CA ARG A 152 3.30 18.89 -17.79
C ARG A 152 3.20 19.62 -19.13
N ASP A 153 3.23 18.84 -20.22
CA ASP A 153 2.88 19.28 -21.57
C ASP A 153 1.34 19.31 -21.76
N GLU A 154 0.86 19.45 -23.01
CA GLU A 154 -0.59 19.47 -23.31
C GLU A 154 -1.30 18.21 -22.79
N GLU A 155 -0.69 17.04 -23.01
CA GLU A 155 -1.17 15.75 -22.52
C GLU A 155 -0.44 15.33 -21.23
N LEU A 156 -1.14 14.55 -20.40
CA LEU A 156 -0.56 14.02 -19.16
C LEU A 156 0.23 12.75 -19.45
N ASP A 157 1.55 12.78 -19.27
CA ASP A 157 2.38 11.58 -19.29
C ASP A 157 2.50 10.98 -17.88
N VAL A 158 1.86 9.83 -17.67
CA VAL A 158 1.87 9.15 -16.37
C VAL A 158 3.24 8.50 -16.08
N PHE A 159 3.97 8.07 -17.11
CA PHE A 159 5.28 7.45 -16.94
C PHE A 159 6.35 8.47 -16.54
N GLU A 160 6.21 9.73 -16.96
CA GLU A 160 7.08 10.82 -16.50
C GLU A 160 6.62 11.45 -15.17
N LEU A 161 5.31 11.43 -14.89
CA LEU A 161 4.73 11.93 -13.64
C LEU A 161 5.22 11.16 -12.42
N PHE A 162 5.54 9.87 -12.56
CA PHE A 162 5.89 9.01 -11.44
C PHE A 162 7.31 8.45 -11.53
N ASN A 163 8.00 8.46 -10.39
CA ASN A 163 9.16 7.61 -10.19
C ASN A 163 8.70 6.25 -9.65
N VAL A 164 9.17 5.17 -10.27
CA VAL A 164 8.97 3.79 -9.81
C VAL A 164 10.31 3.26 -9.29
N ILE A 165 10.41 3.03 -7.99
CA ILE A 165 11.68 2.77 -7.31
C ILE A 165 11.64 1.38 -6.68
N ASP A 166 12.49 0.47 -7.16
CA ASP A 166 12.68 -0.87 -6.58
C ASP A 166 13.38 -0.75 -5.22
N ILE A 167 12.68 -1.16 -4.16
CA ILE A 167 13.19 -1.16 -2.78
C ILE A 167 13.27 -2.59 -2.20
N THR A 168 13.31 -3.60 -3.06
CA THR A 168 13.27 -5.01 -2.65
C THR A 168 14.42 -5.36 -1.72
N LYS A 169 15.64 -4.86 -1.98
CA LYS A 169 16.81 -5.14 -1.16
C LYS A 169 16.67 -4.55 0.24
N GLU A 170 16.17 -3.33 0.34
CA GLU A 170 15.91 -2.62 1.59
C GLU A 170 14.85 -3.35 2.42
N VAL A 171 13.76 -3.76 1.78
CA VAL A 171 12.67 -4.51 2.42
C VAL A 171 13.17 -5.85 2.96
N LEU A 172 13.94 -6.61 2.17
CA LEU A 172 14.51 -7.88 2.60
C LEU A 172 15.52 -7.70 3.75
N SER A 173 16.32 -6.63 3.70
CA SER A 173 17.25 -6.29 4.79
C SER A 173 16.49 -5.98 6.07
N SER A 174 15.49 -5.09 6.02
CA SER A 174 14.67 -4.74 7.18
C SER A 174 13.91 -5.94 7.74
N TYR A 175 13.37 -6.80 6.86
CA TYR A 175 12.67 -8.02 7.26
C TYR A 175 13.58 -9.00 8.04
N LYS A 176 14.84 -9.17 7.62
CA LYS A 176 15.82 -10.05 8.30
C LYS A 176 16.29 -9.52 9.66
N MET A 177 16.22 -8.22 9.90
CA MET A 177 16.64 -7.63 11.19
C MET A 177 15.62 -7.86 12.31
N VAL A 178 14.38 -8.20 11.97
CA VAL A 178 13.25 -8.27 12.91
C VAL A 178 12.61 -9.67 13.01
N ASN A 179 13.16 -10.67 12.32
CA ASN A 179 12.77 -12.08 12.41
C ASN A 179 14.02 -12.96 12.43
#